data_AF-W7YHP1-F1
#
_entry.id   AF-W7YHP1-F1
#
_cell.length_a   1.000
_cell.length_b   1.000
_cell.length_c   1.000
_cell.angle_alpha   90.00
_cell.angle_beta   90.00
_cell.angle_gamma   90.00
#
_symmetry.space_group_name_H-M   'P 1'
#
loop_
_entity.id
_entity.type
_entity.pdbx_description
1 polymer ?
#
loop_
_entity_poly.entity_id
_entity_poly.type
_entity_poly.pdbx_seq_one_letter_code
_entity_poly.pdbx_strand_id
1 'polypeptide(L)'
;MSNNDIIVSLDIGTSKVRAIIGEVNNGTFNIIGVGSADSEGIRKGAIVDIDQTVQSIRNAVDHAERMVGIQISEVYVGISGNHIGLQSSHGVVAVSNEDREIGEEDIERVLKAAEVVALPPDREIIDVVAKQYVVDGLEGIQDPRGMIGVRLEVEASLLQVLRHPYIIFCVV
;
A
#
# COMPACT_ATOMS: atom_id res chain seq x y z
N MET A 1 -19.11 23.70 -6.81
CA MET A 1 -19.13 22.36 -7.42
C MET A 1 -18.75 21.41 -6.32
N SER A 2 -19.60 20.44 -5.99
CA SER A 2 -19.25 19.45 -4.97
C SER A 2 -18.02 18.71 -5.48
N ASN A 3 -16.97 18.68 -4.66
CA ASN A 3 -15.78 17.89 -4.94
C ASN A 3 -16.22 16.44 -4.75
N ASN A 4 -16.70 15.81 -5.83
CA ASN A 4 -17.04 14.40 -5.80
C ASN A 4 -15.70 13.66 -5.89
N ASP A 5 -15.38 12.91 -4.84
CA ASP A 5 -14.14 12.15 -4.79
C ASP A 5 -14.31 10.93 -5.72
N ILE A 6 -13.58 10.97 -6.83
CA ILE A 6 -13.52 9.88 -7.80
C ILE A 6 -12.42 8.93 -7.37
N ILE A 7 -12.75 7.65 -7.23
CA ILE A 7 -11.82 6.58 -6.93
C ILE A 7 -11.76 5.65 -8.13
N VAL A 8 -10.55 5.38 -8.61
CA VAL A 8 -10.34 4.45 -9.72
C VAL A 8 -9.53 3.27 -9.24
N SER A 9 -10.05 2.06 -9.40
CA SER A 9 -9.31 0.83 -9.11
C SER A 9 -8.93 0.12 -10.40
N LEU A 10 -7.71 -0.41 -10.47
CA LEU A 10 -7.20 -1.20 -11.58
C LEU A 10 -6.78 -2.59 -11.07
N ASP A 11 -7.43 -3.63 -11.59
CA ASP A 11 -7.10 -5.03 -11.34
C ASP A 11 -6.41 -5.62 -12.57
N ILE A 12 -5.20 -6.12 -12.38
CA ILE A 12 -4.34 -6.64 -13.44
C ILE A 12 -4.27 -8.17 -13.29
N GLY A 13 -5.31 -8.85 -13.76
CA GLY A 13 -5.43 -10.31 -13.68
C GLY A 13 -4.77 -11.02 -14.87
N THR A 14 -4.46 -12.31 -14.69
CA THR A 14 -3.90 -13.16 -15.79
C THR A 14 -4.86 -13.35 -16.96
N SER A 15 -6.17 -13.23 -16.75
CA SER A 15 -7.17 -13.42 -17.81
C SER A 15 -7.75 -12.10 -18.32
N LYS A 16 -7.89 -11.10 -17.45
CA LYS A 16 -8.55 -9.83 -17.74
C LYS A 16 -7.87 -8.72 -16.96
N VAL A 17 -7.78 -7.55 -17.58
CA VAL A 17 -7.49 -6.30 -16.90
C VAL A 17 -8.80 -5.54 -16.74
N ARG A 18 -9.09 -5.02 -15.54
CA ARG A 18 -10.32 -4.29 -15.25
C ARG A 18 -10.04 -2.96 -14.56
N ALA A 19 -10.67 -1.90 -15.05
CA ALA A 19 -10.70 -0.61 -14.40
C ALA A 19 -12.12 -0.34 -13.90
N ILE A 20 -12.28 0.10 -12.65
CA ILE A 20 -13.58 0.48 -12.08
C ILE A 20 -13.46 1.90 -11.57
N ILE A 21 -14.41 2.75 -11.96
CA ILE A 21 -14.51 4.14 -11.53
C ILE A 21 -15.70 4.23 -10.60
N GLY A 22 -15.45 4.65 -9.37
CA GLY A 22 -16.44 4.93 -8.37
C GLY A 22 -16.49 6.39 -8.01
N GLU A 23 -17.68 6.87 -7.72
CA GLU A 23 -17.94 8.20 -7.17
C GLU A 23 -18.39 8.07 -5.73
N VAL A 24 -17.67 8.74 -4.81
CA VAL A 24 -18.06 8.84 -3.41
C VAL A 24 -18.92 10.09 -3.21
N ASN A 25 -20.13 9.89 -2.71
CA ASN A 25 -21.05 10.98 -2.38
C ASN A 25 -21.79 10.66 -1.08
N ASN A 26 -21.66 11.52 -0.07
CA ASN A 26 -22.33 11.39 1.23
C ASN A 26 -22.17 10.00 1.88
N GLY A 27 -20.96 9.43 1.81
CA GLY A 27 -20.67 8.09 2.36
C GLY A 27 -21.23 6.92 1.54
N THR A 28 -21.82 7.18 0.37
CA THR A 28 -22.22 6.16 -0.60
C THR A 28 -21.20 6.08 -1.74
N PHE A 29 -20.88 4.86 -2.17
CA PHE A 29 -19.97 4.59 -3.29
C PHE A 29 -20.78 4.07 -4.47
N ASN A 30 -20.77 4.81 -5.58
CA ASN A 30 -21.51 4.46 -6.79
C ASN A 30 -20.53 4.13 -7.92
N ILE A 31 -20.66 2.96 -8.52
CA ILE A 31 -19.87 2.60 -9.71
C ILE A 31 -20.46 3.36 -10.91
N ILE A 32 -19.65 4.23 -11.51
CA ILE A 32 -20.04 5.07 -12.64
C ILE A 32 -19.40 4.65 -13.96
N GLY A 33 -18.29 3.90 -13.92
CA GLY A 33 -17.59 3.42 -15.11
C GLY A 33 -16.89 2.08 -14.90
N VAL A 34 -16.87 1.25 -15.95
CA VAL A 34 -16.19 -0.05 -15.93
C VAL A 34 -15.45 -0.27 -17.25
N GLY A 35 -14.15 -0.40 -17.16
CA GLY A 35 -13.28 -0.79 -18.25
C GLY A 35 -12.86 -2.25 -18.12
N SER A 36 -12.76 -2.95 -19.25
CA SER A 36 -12.31 -4.34 -19.28
C SER A 36 -11.61 -4.63 -20.61
N ALA A 37 -10.51 -5.37 -20.52
CA ALA A 37 -9.75 -5.87 -21.65
C ALA A 37 -9.27 -7.30 -21.38
N ASP A 38 -9.05 -8.07 -22.44
CA ASP A 38 -8.28 -9.32 -22.34
C ASP A 38 -6.86 -9.01 -21.85
N SER A 39 -6.36 -9.82 -20.91
CA SER A 39 -4.98 -9.68 -20.45
C SER A 39 -4.07 -10.46 -21.36
N GLU A 40 -3.17 -9.74 -21.99
CA GLU A 40 -2.05 -10.28 -22.73
C GLU A 40 -0.75 -9.95 -21.99
N GLY A 41 0.27 -10.79 -22.12
CA GLY A 41 1.57 -10.58 -21.46
C GLY A 41 1.65 -10.90 -19.97
N ILE A 42 0.61 -11.50 -19.37
CA ILE A 42 0.63 -11.98 -17.98
C ILE A 42 0.39 -13.49 -17.92
N ARG A 43 1.19 -14.20 -17.12
CA ARG A 43 1.05 -15.63 -16.91
C ARG A 43 1.28 -15.98 -15.44
N LYS A 44 0.31 -16.63 -14.80
CA LYS A 44 0.37 -17.03 -13.38
C LYS A 44 0.73 -15.85 -12.45
N GLY A 45 0.19 -14.66 -12.73
CA GLY A 45 0.44 -13.44 -11.97
C GLY A 45 1.82 -12.79 -12.19
N ALA A 46 2.62 -13.28 -13.13
CA ALA A 46 3.88 -12.67 -13.52
C ALA A 46 3.77 -12.02 -14.91
N ILE A 47 4.35 -10.82 -15.06
CA ILE A 47 4.49 -10.17 -16.36
C ILE A 47 5.55 -10.94 -17.16
N VAL A 48 5.14 -11.48 -18.30
CA VAL A 48 6.01 -12.19 -19.26
C VAL A 48 6.23 -11.38 -20.54
N ASP A 49 5.35 -10.43 -20.83
CA ASP A 49 5.50 -9.45 -21.92
C ASP A 49 4.93 -8.10 -21.44
N ILE A 50 5.81 -7.10 -21.34
CA ILE A 50 5.47 -5.79 -20.78
C ILE A 50 4.63 -4.96 -21.76
N ASP A 51 4.89 -5.04 -23.06
CA ASP A 51 4.22 -4.21 -24.06
C ASP A 51 2.76 -4.66 -24.20
N GLN A 52 2.52 -5.97 -24.22
CA GLN A 52 1.18 -6.56 -24.21
C GLN A 52 0.43 -6.23 -22.91
N THR A 53 1.12 -6.23 -21.77
CA THR A 53 0.53 -5.85 -20.47
C THR A 53 0.10 -4.38 -20.48
N VAL A 54 0.97 -3.47 -20.92
CA VAL A 54 0.68 -2.04 -21.05
C VAL A 54 -0.50 -1.81 -21.99
N GLN A 55 -0.56 -2.50 -23.12
CA GLN A 55 -1.68 -2.37 -24.05
C GLN A 55 -3.00 -2.85 -23.44
N SER A 56 -2.98 -3.97 -22.70
CA SER A 56 -4.15 -4.49 -21.98
C SER A 56 -4.67 -3.49 -20.94
N ILE A 57 -3.76 -2.85 -20.20
CA ILE A 57 -4.10 -1.79 -19.23
C ILE A 57 -4.71 -0.58 -19.94
N ARG A 58 -4.07 -0.06 -20.99
CA ARG A 58 -4.60 1.08 -21.76
C ARG A 58 -5.99 0.78 -22.30
N ASN A 59 -6.20 -0.39 -22.89
CA ASN A 59 -7.51 -0.78 -23.42
C ASN A 59 -8.60 -0.79 -22.33
N ALA A 60 -8.28 -1.27 -21.12
CA ALA A 60 -9.21 -1.26 -20.00
C ALA A 60 -9.48 0.18 -19.52
N VAL A 61 -8.43 0.99 -19.31
CA VAL A 61 -8.55 2.39 -18.88
C VAL A 61 -9.35 3.22 -19.89
N ASP A 62 -9.00 3.19 -21.17
CA ASP A 62 -9.70 3.89 -22.25
C ASP A 62 -11.19 3.50 -22.32
N HIS A 63 -11.50 2.22 -22.08
CA HIS A 63 -12.88 1.76 -22.03
C HIS A 63 -13.64 2.38 -20.84
N ALA A 64 -13.03 2.43 -19.66
CA ALA A 64 -13.61 3.08 -18.50
C ALA A 64 -13.81 4.60 -18.74
N GLU A 65 -12.78 5.30 -19.20
CA GLU A 65 -12.82 6.75 -19.50
C GLU A 65 -13.94 7.09 -20.49
N ARG A 66 -14.08 6.31 -21.57
CA ARG A 66 -15.15 6.52 -22.57
C ARG A 66 -16.56 6.40 -21.99
N MET A 67 -16.76 5.58 -20.96
CA MET A 67 -18.09 5.41 -20.34
C MET A 67 -18.53 6.64 -19.54
N VAL A 68 -17.59 7.32 -18.90
CA VAL A 68 -17.87 8.45 -17.99
C VAL A 68 -17.48 9.81 -18.56
N GLY A 69 -16.71 9.85 -19.64
CA GLY A 69 -16.25 11.09 -20.26
C GLY A 69 -15.23 11.87 -19.43
N ILE A 70 -14.48 11.19 -18.56
CA ILE A 70 -13.40 11.78 -17.74
C ILE A 70 -12.07 11.13 -18.10
N GLN A 71 -10.99 11.85 -17.82
CA GLN A 71 -9.64 11.31 -17.92
C GLN A 71 -9.17 10.81 -16.55
N ILE A 72 -8.63 9.60 -16.49
CA ILE A 72 -8.05 8.98 -15.30
C ILE A 72 -6.59 9.43 -15.18
N SER A 73 -6.24 10.11 -14.09
CA SER A 73 -4.86 10.50 -13.79
C SER A 73 -4.17 9.56 -12.81
N GLU A 74 -4.94 8.99 -11.88
CA GLU A 74 -4.45 8.20 -10.75
C GLU A 74 -5.36 6.98 -10.55
N VAL A 75 -4.75 5.86 -10.12
CA VAL A 75 -5.46 4.59 -9.90
C VAL A 75 -4.87 3.87 -8.69
N TYR A 76 -5.74 3.16 -7.97
CA TYR A 76 -5.35 2.16 -6.98
C TYR A 76 -5.18 0.81 -7.68
N VAL A 77 -3.97 0.24 -7.69
CA VAL A 77 -3.72 -1.09 -8.26
C VAL A 77 -3.65 -2.17 -7.19
N GLY A 78 -4.34 -3.28 -7.45
CA GLY A 78 -4.18 -4.50 -6.65
C GLY A 78 -2.88 -5.24 -7.03
N ILE A 79 -1.95 -5.38 -6.09
CA ILE A 79 -0.75 -6.21 -6.25
C ILE A 79 -1.02 -7.63 -5.72
N SER A 80 -0.71 -8.65 -6.54
CA SER A 80 -0.96 -10.06 -6.19
C SER A 80 0.27 -10.79 -5.60
N GLY A 81 -0.01 -11.83 -4.79
CA GLY A 81 0.84 -12.37 -3.73
C GLY A 81 2.28 -12.81 -4.03
N ASN A 82 2.64 -13.22 -5.25
CA ASN A 82 4.06 -13.59 -5.54
C ASN A 82 5.01 -12.38 -5.48
N HIS A 83 4.45 -11.18 -5.64
CA HIS A 83 5.20 -9.93 -5.56
C HIS A 83 5.26 -9.38 -4.15
N ILE A 84 4.53 -9.95 -3.19
CA ILE A 84 4.45 -9.48 -1.80
C ILE A 84 5.31 -10.39 -0.92
N GLY A 85 6.03 -9.80 0.02
CA GLY A 85 6.64 -10.52 1.13
C GLY A 85 6.26 -9.88 2.46
N LEU A 86 6.28 -10.71 3.49
CA LEU A 86 6.15 -10.30 4.88
C LEU A 86 7.44 -10.69 5.60
N GLN A 87 8.01 -9.74 6.32
CA GLN A 87 9.19 -9.97 7.15
C GLN A 87 8.92 -9.42 8.55
N SER A 88 9.19 -10.22 9.58
CA SER A 88 9.15 -9.70 10.95
C SER A 88 10.31 -8.75 11.18
N SER A 89 10.05 -7.64 11.86
CA SER A 89 11.06 -6.67 12.27
C SER A 89 10.81 -6.23 13.70
N HIS A 90 11.85 -5.65 14.28
CA HIS A 90 11.82 -5.13 15.63
C HIS A 90 12.56 -3.79 15.67
N GLY A 91 11.91 -2.78 16.23
CA GLY A 91 12.46 -1.44 16.39
C GLY A 91 12.56 -1.08 17.87
N VAL A 92 13.59 -0.33 18.25
CA VAL A 92 13.83 0.11 19.63
C VAL A 92 14.30 1.56 19.63
N VAL A 93 13.67 2.39 20.46
CA VAL A 93 14.08 3.78 20.68
C VAL A 93 14.01 4.15 22.16
N ALA A 94 14.78 5.17 22.54
CA ALA A 94 14.61 5.84 23.81
C ALA A 94 13.51 6.91 23.69
N VAL A 95 12.65 7.00 24.70
CA VAL A 95 11.62 8.05 24.79
C VAL A 95 12.32 9.40 24.98
N SER A 96 12.01 10.35 24.10
CA SER A 96 12.74 11.62 24.04
C SER A 96 12.16 12.74 24.91
N ASN A 97 10.91 12.61 25.36
CA ASN A 97 10.24 13.65 26.12
C ASN A 97 10.78 13.76 27.55
N GLU A 98 10.86 14.99 28.08
CA GLU A 98 11.42 15.26 29.41
C GLU A 98 10.63 14.60 30.55
N ASP A 99 9.30 14.52 30.38
CA ASP A 99 8.36 13.84 31.28
C ASP A 99 8.31 12.33 31.06
N ARG A 100 9.03 11.81 30.07
CA ARG A 100 9.05 10.41 29.63
C ARG A 100 7.70 9.91 29.14
N GLU A 101 6.78 10.81 28.79
CA GLU A 101 5.53 10.44 28.15
C GLU A 101 5.79 10.09 26.68
N ILE A 102 5.29 8.95 26.24
CA ILE A 102 5.40 8.49 24.86
C ILE A 102 4.44 9.30 23.98
N GLY A 103 5.01 10.06 23.05
CA GLY A 103 4.29 10.85 22.04
C GLY A 103 4.32 10.23 20.65
N GLU A 104 3.65 10.91 19.71
CA GLU A 104 3.63 10.51 18.29
C GLU A 104 5.04 10.43 17.68
N GLU A 105 5.95 11.34 18.05
CA GLU A 105 7.32 11.32 17.54
C GLU A 105 8.08 10.06 17.98
N ASP A 106 7.87 9.57 19.21
CA ASP A 106 8.47 8.32 19.67
C ASP A 106 7.96 7.12 18.85
N ILE A 107 6.67 7.13 18.49
CA ILE A 107 6.03 6.09 17.69
C ILE A 107 6.54 6.10 16.26
N GLU A 108 6.62 7.26 15.62
CA GLU A 108 7.21 7.38 14.29
C GLU A 108 8.67 6.91 14.27
N ARG A 109 9.45 7.27 15.31
CA ARG A 109 10.85 6.87 15.41
C ARG A 109 11.00 5.37 15.63
N VAL A 110 10.17 4.74 16.47
CA VAL A 110 10.25 3.28 16.71
C VAL A 110 9.83 2.48 15.48
N LEU A 111 8.83 2.96 14.73
CA LEU A 111 8.42 2.35 13.46
C LEU A 111 9.52 2.48 12.39
N LYS A 112 10.12 3.68 12.24
CA LYS A 112 11.29 3.88 11.37
C LYS A 112 12.48 3.01 11.76
N ALA A 113 12.71 2.79 13.05
CA ALA A 113 13.76 1.89 13.51
C ALA A 113 13.48 0.43 13.09
N ALA A 114 12.22 0.01 13.05
CA ALA A 114 11.82 -1.32 12.59
C ALA A 114 11.98 -1.51 11.07
N GLU A 115 12.03 -0.43 10.28
CA GLU A 115 12.29 -0.47 8.83
C GLU A 115 13.76 -0.76 8.48
N VAL A 116 14.68 -0.58 9.43
CA VAL A 116 16.13 -0.73 9.21
C VAL A 116 16.51 -2.22 9.17
N VAL A 117 16.12 -2.89 8.08
CA VAL A 117 16.45 -4.28 7.79
C VAL A 117 17.21 -4.40 6.47
N ALA A 118 18.02 -5.46 6.35
CA ALA A 118 18.66 -5.78 5.09
C ALA A 118 17.61 -6.34 4.11
N LEU A 119 17.22 -5.53 3.12
CA LEU A 119 16.36 -5.96 2.02
C LEU A 119 17.20 -6.44 0.82
N PRO A 120 16.74 -7.46 0.10
CA PRO A 120 17.22 -7.74 -1.25
C PRO A 120 17.15 -6.49 -2.15
N PRO A 121 18.08 -6.30 -3.09
CA PRO A 121 18.12 -5.10 -3.94
C PRO A 121 16.92 -4.96 -4.87
N ASP A 122 16.21 -6.06 -5.11
CA ASP A 122 14.99 -6.15 -5.92
C ASP A 122 13.72 -6.02 -5.06
N ARG A 123 13.82 -5.56 -3.80
CA ARG A 123 12.67 -5.36 -2.91
C ARG A 123 12.64 -3.98 -2.29
N GLU A 124 11.43 -3.55 -1.95
CA GLU A 124 11.14 -2.27 -1.31
C GLU A 124 10.06 -2.46 -0.25
N ILE A 125 10.16 -1.75 0.87
CA ILE A 125 9.12 -1.73 1.92
C ILE A 125 8.02 -0.77 1.47
N ILE A 126 6.78 -1.25 1.48
CA ILE A 126 5.58 -0.45 1.21
C ILE A 126 4.96 0.03 2.52
N ASP A 127 5.00 -0.78 3.57
CA ASP A 127 4.34 -0.45 4.83
C ASP A 127 4.93 -1.24 6.01
N VAL A 128 4.73 -0.72 7.22
CA VAL A 128 5.13 -1.31 8.49
C VAL A 128 3.92 -1.42 9.40
N VAL A 129 3.53 -2.67 9.67
CA VAL A 129 2.37 -2.95 10.52
C VAL A 129 2.86 -3.35 11.90
N ALA A 130 2.65 -2.49 12.89
CA ALA A 130 2.90 -2.81 14.29
C ALA A 130 1.97 -3.95 14.74
N LYS A 131 2.53 -5.01 15.32
CA LYS A 131 1.79 -6.10 15.97
C LYS A 131 1.54 -5.79 17.44
N GLN A 132 2.57 -5.27 18.09
CA GLN A 132 2.54 -4.82 19.46
C GLN A 132 3.68 -3.84 19.74
N TYR A 133 3.49 -3.06 20.79
CA TYR A 133 4.51 -2.26 21.42
C TYR A 133 4.94 -2.89 22.74
N VAL A 134 6.17 -2.61 23.14
CA VAL A 134 6.73 -2.98 24.42
C VAL A 134 7.26 -1.72 25.10
N VAL A 135 6.80 -1.44 26.32
CA VAL A 135 7.23 -0.27 27.10
C VAL A 135 7.95 -0.78 28.34
N ASP A 136 9.25 -0.48 28.45
CA ASP A 136 10.10 -0.92 29.56
C ASP A 136 10.01 -2.43 29.87
N GLY A 137 9.81 -3.26 28.84
CA GLY A 137 9.69 -4.72 28.94
C GLY A 137 8.27 -5.25 29.17
N LEU A 138 7.26 -4.37 29.27
CA LEU A 138 5.86 -4.77 29.31
C LEU A 138 5.31 -4.95 27.89
N GLU A 139 4.98 -6.19 27.53
CA GLU A 139 4.45 -6.59 26.22
C GLU A 139 2.92 -6.43 26.11
N GLY A 140 2.37 -6.60 24.90
CA GLY A 140 0.94 -6.65 24.63
C GLY A 140 0.27 -5.28 24.47
N ILE A 141 1.05 -4.20 24.37
CA ILE A 141 0.53 -2.83 24.24
C ILE A 141 0.13 -2.59 22.78
N GLN A 142 -1.12 -2.18 22.54
CA GLN A 142 -1.61 -1.85 21.20
C GLN A 142 -1.33 -0.39 20.82
N ASP A 143 -1.43 0.50 21.81
CA ASP A 143 -1.20 1.93 21.65
C ASP A 143 -0.44 2.45 22.88
N PRO A 144 0.84 2.85 22.74
CA PRO A 144 1.67 3.29 23.84
C PRO A 144 1.53 4.80 24.12
N ARG A 145 0.72 5.55 23.35
CA ARG A 145 0.58 7.01 23.51
C ARG A 145 0.09 7.37 24.90
N GLY A 146 0.77 8.33 25.51
CA GLY A 146 0.47 8.79 26.87
C GLY A 146 0.95 7.85 27.98
N MET A 147 1.59 6.72 27.65
CA MET A 147 2.28 5.91 28.65
C MET A 147 3.62 6.54 29.01
N ILE A 148 4.03 6.36 30.27
CA ILE A 148 5.35 6.81 30.74
C ILE A 148 6.33 5.66 30.64
N GLY A 149 7.47 5.88 29.97
CA GLY A 149 8.52 4.87 29.84
C GLY A 149 9.85 5.45 29.41
N VAL A 150 10.92 4.68 29.58
CA VAL A 150 12.27 5.08 29.14
C VAL A 150 12.60 4.46 27.78
N ARG A 151 12.13 3.23 27.54
CA ARG A 151 12.38 2.45 26.34
C ARG A 151 11.06 2.05 25.69
N LEU A 152 10.92 2.40 24.41
CA LEU A 152 9.82 1.99 23.55
C LEU A 152 10.36 1.04 22.49
N GLU A 153 9.70 -0.09 22.34
CA GLU A 153 9.99 -1.08 21.30
C GLU A 153 8.71 -1.38 20.51
N VAL A 154 8.90 -1.83 19.28
CA VAL A 154 7.82 -2.33 18.42
C VAL A 154 8.20 -3.67 17.84
N GLU A 155 7.28 -4.62 17.89
CA GLU A 155 7.33 -5.79 17.03
C GLU A 155 6.43 -5.54 15.83
N ALA A 156 6.99 -5.59 14.64
CA ALA A 156 6.27 -5.23 13.43
C ALA A 156 6.40 -6.29 12.34
N SER A 157 5.53 -6.16 11.34
CA SER A 157 5.62 -6.85 10.08
C SER A 157 5.86 -5.83 8.98
N LEU A 158 6.98 -5.96 8.29
CA LEU A 158 7.29 -5.21 7.09
C LEU A 158 6.58 -5.86 5.90
N LEU A 159 5.76 -5.07 5.22
CA LEU A 159 5.19 -5.38 3.93
C LEU A 159 6.18 -4.93 2.86
N GLN A 160 6.73 -5.88 2.13
CA GLN A 160 7.69 -5.62 1.05
C GLN A 160 7.12 -6.08 -0.28
N VAL A 161 7.48 -5.38 -1.36
CA VAL A 161 7.15 -5.78 -2.73
C VAL A 161 8.39 -5.93 -3.59
N LEU A 162 8.28 -6.68 -4.68
CA LEU A 162 9.30 -6.70 -5.71
C LEU A 162 9.39 -5.32 -6.37
N ARG A 163 10.59 -4.76 -6.35
CA ARG A 163 10.94 -3.49 -6.98
C ARG A 163 10.90 -3.67 -8.49
N HIS A 164 9.74 -3.43 -9.08
CA HIS A 164 9.57 -3.44 -10.52
C HIS A 164 9.59 -1.99 -11.03
N PRO A 165 10.43 -1.64 -12.02
CA PRO A 165 10.55 -0.27 -12.54
C PRO A 165 9.23 0.31 -13.12
N TYR A 166 8.19 -0.51 -13.26
CA TYR A 166 6.91 -0.14 -13.87
C TYR A 166 5.66 -0.41 -13.02
N ILE A 167 5.78 -1.04 -11.83
CA ILE A 167 4.60 -1.37 -10.97
C ILE A 167 4.46 -0.35 -9.82
N ILE A 168 5.53 0.33 -9.44
CA ILE A 168 5.55 1.22 -8.26
C ILE A 168 4.74 2.52 -8.46
N PHE A 169 4.33 2.86 -9.70
CA PHE A 169 3.55 4.07 -9.96
C PHE A 169 2.05 3.97 -9.64
N CYS A 170 1.55 2.87 -9.09
CA CYS A 170 0.12 2.71 -8.78
C CYS A 170 -0.22 2.45 -7.31
N VAL A 171 0.72 2.73 -6.40
CA VAL A 171 0.48 2.68 -4.95
C VAL A 171 1.06 3.93 -4.31
N VAL A 172 0.60 5.09 -4.74
CA VAL A 172 0.63 6.32 -3.92
C VAL A 172 -0.59 7.15 -4.28
#